data_AF-A0A3S5A2A9-F1
#
_entry.id   AF-A0A3S5A2A9-F1
#
_cell.length_a   1.000
_cell.length_b   1.000
_cell.length_c   1.000
_cell.angle_alpha   90.00
_cell.angle_beta   90.00
_cell.angle_gamma   90.00
#
_symmetry.space_group_name_H-M   'P 1'
#
loop_
_entity.id
_entity.type
_entity.pdbx_description
1 polymer ?
#
loop_
_entity_poly.entity_id
_entity_poly.type
_entity_poly.pdbx_seq_one_letter_code
_entity_poly.pdbx_strand_id
1 'polypeptide(L)'
;MIMSIYDSLNPDIRNVELYKKNAFILRGYCLPFVVLYAIWIGYWINVLNFEDSFKLGIIVLALLGLIHILVCLFCHWSISFKCLMTCTRQTRVSLADCAKVVPTPNNGYTSLVSLMHEKSVLSGEIIHFFYFQRLKYFFLSDSKENLTPIQFPTNWKILEYLEWKGHNDAEIEAALEKYDTNHLHLTVPTFAELFKERATAPFFVFQVFCAFLWCLDQYWLYPMLTLTMLGLFEASLVQQQLKNLSEVRSMGSKPYGIMEG
;
A
#
# COMPACT_ATOMS: atom_id res chain seq x y z
N MET A 1 8.43 5.47 31.40
CA MET A 1 9.44 6.52 31.24
C MET A 1 10.78 5.87 30.88
N ILE A 2 10.92 5.43 29.64
CA ILE A 2 12.20 5.23 28.93
C ILE A 2 11.84 5.62 27.50
N MET A 3 11.86 6.92 27.21
CA MET A 3 11.76 7.42 25.85
C MET A 3 13.14 7.12 25.25
N SER A 4 13.21 6.03 24.48
CA SER A 4 14.46 5.57 23.87
C SER A 4 14.99 6.68 22.98
N ILE A 5 16.31 6.84 22.87
CA ILE A 5 16.99 7.77 21.94
C ILE A 5 16.41 7.64 20.51
N TYR A 6 15.89 6.45 20.17
CA TYR A 6 15.16 6.17 18.94
C TYR A 6 13.86 6.98 18.73
N ASP A 7 13.08 7.20 19.78
CA ASP A 7 11.83 8.01 19.73
C ASP A 7 12.14 9.50 19.50
N SER A 8 13.35 9.95 19.88
CA SER A 8 13.78 11.34 19.66
C SER A 8 14.21 11.62 18.22
N LEU A 9 14.67 10.59 17.50
CA LEU A 9 15.14 10.72 16.11
C LEU A 9 14.03 10.54 15.07
N ASN A 10 12.96 9.79 15.40
CA ASN A 10 11.87 9.48 14.48
C ASN A 10 10.50 9.63 15.18
N PRO A 11 9.96 10.86 15.31
CA PRO A 11 8.69 11.08 16.00
C PRO A 11 7.49 10.39 15.32
N ASP A 12 7.58 10.15 14.00
CA ASP A 12 6.46 9.66 13.19
C ASP A 12 6.44 8.14 13.04
N ILE A 13 7.59 7.47 13.21
CA ILE A 13 7.74 6.04 12.93
C ILE A 13 8.11 5.30 14.21
N ARG A 14 7.25 4.36 14.61
CA ARG A 14 7.47 3.50 15.77
C ARG A 14 8.34 2.29 15.44
N ASN A 15 8.09 1.64 14.29
CA ASN A 15 8.80 0.43 13.90
C ASN A 15 8.82 0.26 12.39
N VAL A 16 9.91 -0.32 11.88
CA VAL A 16 10.07 -0.69 10.47
C VAL A 16 10.48 -2.15 10.36
N GLU A 17 9.73 -2.90 9.57
CA GLU A 17 10.02 -4.29 9.23
C GLU A 17 10.35 -4.41 7.75
N LEU A 18 11.44 -5.10 7.43
CA LEU A 18 11.92 -5.26 6.06
C LEU A 18 11.41 -6.57 5.46
N TYR A 19 11.03 -6.53 4.19
CA TYR A 19 10.42 -7.63 3.48
C TYR A 19 10.94 -7.74 2.05
N LYS A 20 11.12 -8.98 1.59
CA LYS A 20 11.34 -9.33 0.19
C LYS A 20 10.03 -9.85 -0.41
N LYS A 21 9.67 -9.39 -1.61
CA LYS A 21 8.46 -9.84 -2.28
C LYS A 21 8.67 -11.25 -2.84
N ASN A 22 7.76 -12.17 -2.54
CA ASN A 22 7.82 -13.51 -3.12
C ASN A 22 7.33 -13.50 -4.56
N ALA A 23 7.84 -14.44 -5.36
CA ALA A 23 7.34 -14.68 -6.71
C ALA A 23 5.83 -14.95 -6.68
N PHE A 24 5.13 -14.57 -7.76
CA PHE A 24 3.65 -14.62 -7.81
C PHE A 24 3.08 -15.99 -7.41
N ILE A 25 3.70 -17.08 -7.89
CA ILE A 25 3.27 -18.44 -7.62
C ILE A 25 3.43 -18.79 -6.13
N LEU A 26 4.50 -18.32 -5.48
CA LEU A 26 4.80 -18.59 -4.07
C LEU A 26 3.98 -17.74 -3.09
N ARG A 27 3.03 -16.96 -3.57
CA ARG A 27 2.12 -16.21 -2.71
C ARG A 27 1.14 -17.18 -2.05
N GLY A 28 0.91 -16.98 -0.75
CA GLY A 28 0.09 -17.86 0.10
C GLY A 28 -1.38 -17.96 -0.33
N TYR A 29 -1.88 -17.02 -1.13
CA TYR A 29 -3.22 -17.11 -1.71
C TYR A 29 -3.25 -17.84 -3.06
N CYS A 30 -2.11 -18.09 -3.73
CA CYS A 30 -2.08 -18.79 -5.03
C CYS A 30 -1.79 -20.29 -4.86
N LEU A 31 -0.57 -20.65 -4.47
CA LEU A 31 -0.13 -22.05 -4.50
C LEU A 31 -0.92 -22.97 -3.54
N PRO A 32 -1.17 -22.58 -2.27
CA PRO A 32 -1.99 -23.40 -1.37
C PRO A 32 -3.40 -23.64 -1.93
N PHE A 33 -4.04 -22.63 -2.52
CA PHE A 33 -5.37 -22.78 -3.09
C PHE A 33 -5.37 -23.63 -4.35
N VAL A 34 -4.39 -23.49 -5.24
CA VAL A 34 -4.25 -24.35 -6.42
C VAL A 34 -4.13 -25.82 -6.01
N VAL A 35 -3.32 -26.11 -4.99
CA VAL A 35 -3.18 -27.47 -4.44
C VAL A 35 -4.51 -27.96 -3.84
N LEU A 36 -5.21 -27.12 -3.07
CA LEU A 36 -6.52 -27.47 -2.50
C LEU A 36 -7.57 -27.77 -3.59
N TYR A 37 -7.63 -26.97 -4.65
CA TYR A 37 -8.52 -27.23 -5.80
C TYR A 37 -8.17 -28.54 -6.49
N ALA A 38 -6.88 -28.80 -6.73
CA ALA A 38 -6.42 -30.04 -7.36
C ALA A 38 -6.77 -31.28 -6.53
N ILE A 39 -6.55 -31.21 -5.21
CA ILE A 39 -6.91 -32.30 -4.28
C ILE A 39 -8.42 -32.51 -4.28
N TRP A 40 -9.21 -31.44 -4.19
CA TRP A 40 -10.67 -31.55 -4.17
C TRP A 40 -11.22 -32.15 -5.47
N ILE A 41 -10.77 -31.67 -6.63
CA ILE A 41 -11.18 -32.18 -7.94
C ILE A 41 -10.74 -33.62 -8.11
N GLY A 42 -9.52 -33.96 -7.71
CA GLY A 42 -9.01 -35.34 -7.73
C GLY A 42 -9.87 -36.28 -6.88
N TYR A 43 -10.22 -35.86 -5.66
CA TYR A 43 -11.12 -36.63 -4.77
C TYR A 43 -12.52 -36.78 -5.36
N TRP A 44 -13.08 -35.70 -5.92
CA TRP A 44 -14.40 -35.71 -6.53
C TRP A 44 -14.50 -36.69 -7.71
N ILE A 45 -13.50 -36.69 -8.60
CA ILE A 45 -13.47 -37.57 -9.78
C ILE A 45 -13.22 -39.03 -9.39
N ASN A 46 -12.26 -39.30 -8.50
CA ASN A 46 -11.76 -40.66 -8.28
C ASN A 46 -12.49 -41.44 -7.16
N VAL A 47 -13.10 -40.76 -6.19
CA VAL A 47 -13.68 -41.41 -4.99
C VAL A 47 -15.20 -41.29 -4.96
N LEU A 48 -15.72 -40.10 -5.24
CA LEU A 48 -17.14 -39.77 -5.04
C LEU A 48 -18.03 -40.14 -6.23
N ASN A 49 -17.46 -40.59 -7.36
CA ASN A 49 -18.10 -40.76 -8.66
C ASN A 49 -18.81 -39.47 -9.15
N PHE A 50 -18.38 -38.93 -10.28
CA PHE A 50 -18.83 -37.62 -10.76
C PHE A 50 -20.35 -37.50 -10.92
N GLU A 51 -21.01 -38.55 -11.43
CA GLU A 51 -22.45 -38.54 -11.70
C GLU A 51 -23.30 -38.55 -10.43
N ASP A 52 -22.94 -39.36 -9.44
CA ASP A 52 -23.72 -39.52 -8.21
C ASP A 52 -23.61 -38.31 -7.28
N SER A 53 -22.46 -37.63 -7.30
CA SER A 53 -22.10 -36.59 -6.33
C SER A 53 -22.05 -35.18 -6.93
N PHE A 54 -22.59 -34.96 -8.13
CA PHE A 54 -22.43 -33.70 -8.86
C PHE A 54 -22.82 -32.45 -8.04
N LYS A 55 -23.97 -32.50 -7.37
CA LYS A 55 -24.47 -31.39 -6.54
C LYS A 55 -23.53 -31.07 -5.37
N LEU A 56 -23.02 -32.10 -4.68
CA LEU A 56 -22.11 -31.94 -3.55
C LEU A 56 -20.76 -31.39 -4.01
N GLY A 57 -20.25 -31.86 -5.15
CA GLY A 57 -19.03 -31.38 -5.79
C GLY A 57 -19.02 -29.87 -6.01
N ILE A 58 -20.11 -29.35 -6.60
CA ILE A 58 -20.29 -27.92 -6.87
C ILE A 58 -20.39 -27.11 -5.58
N ILE A 59 -21.13 -27.59 -4.57
CA ILE A 59 -21.29 -26.86 -3.30
C ILE A 59 -19.94 -26.67 -2.62
N VAL A 60 -19.12 -27.72 -2.52
CA VAL A 60 -17.80 -27.61 -1.90
C VAL A 60 -16.86 -26.74 -2.74
N LEU A 61 -16.94 -26.82 -4.08
CA LEU A 61 -16.16 -25.94 -4.96
C LEU A 61 -16.53 -24.46 -4.75
N ALA A 62 -17.82 -24.16 -4.62
CA ALA A 62 -18.31 -22.81 -4.35
C ALA A 62 -17.87 -22.31 -2.96
N LEU A 63 -17.93 -23.16 -1.92
CA LEU A 63 -17.42 -22.84 -0.58
C LEU A 63 -15.90 -22.58 -0.59
N LEU A 64 -15.13 -23.40 -1.31
CA LEU A 64 -13.69 -23.22 -1.47
C LEU A 64 -13.37 -21.90 -2.20
N GLY A 65 -14.15 -21.56 -3.24
CA GLY A 65 -14.12 -20.27 -3.92
C GLY A 65 -14.40 -19.10 -2.98
N LEU A 66 -15.43 -19.20 -2.13
CA LEU A 66 -15.78 -18.17 -1.17
C LEU A 66 -14.64 -17.94 -0.16
N ILE A 67 -14.06 -19.01 0.39
CA ILE A 67 -12.92 -18.92 1.31
C ILE A 67 -11.72 -18.29 0.62
N HIS A 68 -11.43 -18.66 -0.63
CA HIS A 68 -10.33 -18.09 -1.40
C HIS A 68 -10.50 -16.58 -1.63
N ILE A 69 -11.72 -16.15 -2.00
CA ILE A 69 -12.07 -14.74 -2.14
C ILE A 69 -11.87 -14.02 -0.80
N LEU A 70 -12.40 -14.57 0.30
CA LEU A 70 -12.23 -13.98 1.65
C LEU A 70 -10.75 -13.81 2.03
N VAL A 71 -9.90 -14.81 1.78
CA VAL A 71 -8.45 -14.69 2.02
C VAL A 71 -7.82 -13.56 1.20
N CYS A 72 -8.23 -13.40 -0.06
CA CYS A 72 -7.78 -12.28 -0.89
C CYS A 72 -8.24 -10.92 -0.33
N LEU A 73 -9.48 -10.82 0.17
CA LEU A 73 -9.97 -9.60 0.83
C LEU A 73 -9.25 -9.31 2.14
N PHE A 74 -8.96 -10.32 2.96
CA PHE A 74 -8.15 -10.15 4.17
C PHE A 74 -6.74 -9.64 3.85
N CYS A 75 -6.14 -10.07 2.72
CA CYS A 75 -4.88 -9.51 2.23
C CYS A 75 -5.01 -8.05 1.80
N HIS A 76 -6.20 -7.60 1.41
CA HIS A 76 -6.45 -6.20 1.09
C HIS A 76 -6.64 -5.36 2.36
N TRP A 77 -7.41 -5.84 3.34
CA TRP A 77 -7.74 -5.10 4.56
C TRP A 77 -6.61 -5.04 5.58
N SER A 78 -5.81 -6.09 5.69
CA SER A 78 -4.73 -6.16 6.68
C SER A 78 -3.37 -6.24 6.02
N ILE A 79 -2.55 -5.20 6.21
CA ILE A 79 -1.19 -5.16 5.69
C ILE A 79 -0.29 -6.19 6.36
N SER A 80 -0.50 -6.45 7.65
CA SER A 80 0.23 -7.51 8.36
C SER A 80 -0.07 -8.88 7.74
N PHE A 81 -1.33 -9.17 7.44
CA PHE A 81 -1.73 -10.41 6.78
C PHE A 81 -1.20 -10.49 5.34
N LYS A 82 -1.25 -9.36 4.60
CA LYS A 82 -0.66 -9.24 3.27
C LYS A 82 0.83 -9.57 3.27
N CYS A 83 1.58 -9.04 4.25
CA CYS A 83 3.01 -9.31 4.40
C CYS A 83 3.25 -10.79 4.69
N LEU A 84 2.46 -11.40 5.58
CA LEU A 84 2.54 -12.83 5.86
C LEU A 84 2.30 -13.70 4.62
N MET A 85 1.33 -13.34 3.79
CA MET A 85 0.94 -14.13 2.62
C MET A 85 1.80 -13.87 1.38
N THR A 86 2.39 -12.68 1.23
CA THR A 86 3.04 -12.26 -0.03
C THR A 86 4.55 -12.08 0.11
N CYS A 87 5.06 -11.93 1.32
CA CYS A 87 6.42 -11.49 1.55
C CYS A 87 7.17 -12.41 2.54
N THR A 88 8.49 -12.44 2.38
CA THR A 88 9.39 -13.07 3.35
C THR A 88 10.13 -11.99 4.12
N ARG A 89 10.24 -12.15 5.45
CA ARG A 89 10.91 -11.17 6.32
C ARG A 89 12.42 -11.19 6.07
N GLN A 90 13.03 -10.00 6.01
CA GLN A 90 14.46 -9.83 5.75
C GLN A 90 15.15 -9.08 6.91
N THR A 91 16.42 -9.39 7.15
CA THR A 91 17.25 -8.72 8.18
C THR A 91 18.08 -7.57 7.63
N ARG A 92 18.55 -7.70 6.39
CA ARG A 92 19.39 -6.72 5.68
C ARG A 92 18.54 -5.81 4.78
N VAL A 93 18.86 -4.52 4.77
CA VAL A 93 18.20 -3.49 3.95
C VAL A 93 18.50 -3.70 2.46
N SER A 94 19.74 -4.06 2.13
CA SER A 94 20.24 -4.32 0.78
C SER A 94 19.47 -5.39 0.00
N LEU A 95 18.88 -6.36 0.71
CA LEU A 95 18.16 -7.49 0.11
C LEU A 95 16.62 -7.33 0.16
N ALA A 96 16.13 -6.27 0.78
CA ALA A 96 14.71 -6.01 0.93
C ALA A 96 14.16 -5.22 -0.27
N ASP A 97 12.94 -5.53 -0.69
CA ASP A 97 12.26 -4.77 -1.75
C ASP A 97 11.24 -3.77 -1.17
N CYS A 98 10.75 -4.05 0.04
CA CYS A 98 9.69 -3.30 0.69
C CYS A 98 9.93 -3.19 2.20
N ALA A 99 9.40 -2.11 2.77
CA ALA A 99 9.38 -1.89 4.20
C ALA A 99 7.94 -1.72 4.69
N LYS A 100 7.57 -2.42 5.75
CA LYS A 100 6.31 -2.21 6.48
C LYS A 100 6.61 -1.19 7.57
N VAL A 101 6.00 -0.02 7.45
CA VAL A 101 6.20 1.10 8.38
C VAL A 101 4.99 1.16 9.30
N VAL A 102 5.26 1.07 10.61
CA VAL A 102 4.25 1.23 11.66
C VAL A 102 4.44 2.62 12.26
N PRO A 103 3.50 3.55 12.03
CA PRO A 103 3.61 4.89 12.61
C PRO A 103 3.40 4.88 14.13
N THR A 104 3.80 5.97 14.76
CA THR A 104 3.41 6.26 16.15
C THR A 104 1.90 6.51 16.26
N PRO A 105 1.30 6.37 17.46
CA PRO A 105 -0.12 6.63 17.65
C PRO A 105 -0.50 8.04 17.16
N ASN A 106 -1.67 8.15 16.50
CA ASN A 106 -2.19 9.38 15.87
C ASN A 106 -1.47 9.88 14.60
N ASN A 107 -0.38 9.25 14.17
CA ASN A 107 0.34 9.61 12.94
C ASN A 107 -0.06 8.71 11.75
N GLY A 108 -1.36 8.43 11.60
CA GLY A 108 -1.91 7.68 10.48
C GLY A 108 -1.87 6.16 10.64
N TYR A 109 -1.81 5.44 9.52
CA TYR A 109 -1.98 3.99 9.44
C TYR A 109 -0.69 3.29 9.01
N THR A 110 -0.56 2.02 9.41
CA THR A 110 0.52 1.15 8.90
C THR A 110 0.44 1.10 7.38
N SER A 111 1.59 1.17 6.70
CA SER A 111 1.66 1.07 5.24
C SER A 111 2.85 0.20 4.81
N LEU A 112 2.73 -0.38 3.62
CA LEU A 112 3.83 -1.11 2.97
C LEU A 112 4.39 -0.21 1.88
N VAL A 113 5.61 0.27 2.06
CA VAL A 113 6.31 1.17 1.14
C VAL A 113 7.38 0.41 0.36
N SER A 114 7.62 0.81 -0.89
CA SER A 114 8.72 0.30 -1.70
C SER A 114 10.05 0.89 -1.22
N LEU A 115 11.05 0.03 -1.06
CA LEU A 115 12.41 0.47 -0.79
C LEU A 115 13.08 0.79 -2.12
N MET A 116 13.78 1.92 -2.18
CA MET A 116 14.56 2.35 -3.35
C MET A 116 16.05 2.26 -3.03
N HIS A 117 16.81 1.84 -4.03
CA HIS A 117 18.25 1.59 -3.94
C HIS A 117 18.89 2.35 -5.11
N GLU A 118 19.46 3.51 -4.81
CA GLU A 118 20.08 4.37 -5.82
C GLU A 118 21.57 4.51 -5.54
N LYS A 119 22.37 4.63 -6.58
CA LYS A 119 23.80 4.91 -6.44
C LYS A 119 23.98 6.42 -6.35
N SER A 120 24.59 6.90 -5.27
CA SER A 120 24.85 8.31 -5.07
C SER A 120 25.76 8.84 -6.17
N VAL A 121 25.44 10.04 -6.68
CA VAL A 121 26.23 10.69 -7.72
C VAL A 121 27.54 11.22 -7.12
N LEU A 122 27.51 11.67 -5.86
CA LEU A 122 28.67 12.22 -5.16
C LEU A 122 29.62 11.18 -4.58
N SER A 123 29.09 10.18 -3.85
CA SER A 123 29.94 9.20 -3.14
C SER A 123 30.15 7.91 -3.92
N GLY A 124 29.29 7.61 -4.90
CA GLY A 124 29.27 6.31 -5.58
C GLY A 124 28.76 5.15 -4.72
N GLU A 125 28.34 5.40 -3.48
CA GLU A 125 27.76 4.39 -2.58
C GLU A 125 26.27 4.16 -2.89
N ILE A 126 25.75 2.99 -2.51
CA ILE A 126 24.33 2.69 -2.68
C ILE A 126 23.57 3.25 -1.48
N ILE A 127 22.69 4.21 -1.73
CA ILE A 127 21.79 4.81 -0.75
C ILE A 127 20.47 4.04 -0.78
N HIS A 128 20.01 3.64 0.41
CA HIS A 128 18.71 3.01 0.59
C HIS A 128 17.74 4.02 1.22
N PHE A 129 16.63 4.28 0.55
CA PHE A 129 15.62 5.21 1.04
C PHE A 129 14.21 4.80 0.65
N PHE A 130 13.22 5.37 1.35
CA PHE A 130 11.82 5.26 0.99
C PHE A 130 11.09 6.55 1.35
N TYR A 131 9.91 6.72 0.78
CA TYR A 131 9.00 7.79 1.17
C TYR A 131 7.88 7.23 2.04
N PHE A 132 7.66 7.86 3.20
CA PHE A 132 6.51 7.60 4.06
C PHE A 132 5.82 8.92 4.36
N GLN A 133 4.53 9.01 4.07
CA GLN A 133 3.75 10.24 4.22
C GLN A 133 4.38 11.47 3.54
N ARG A 134 5.01 11.27 2.37
CA ARG A 134 5.73 12.29 1.57
C ARG A 134 7.05 12.78 2.19
N LEU A 135 7.50 12.20 3.29
CA LEU A 135 8.82 12.44 3.86
C LEU A 135 9.80 11.35 3.43
N LYS A 136 11.00 11.76 3.02
CA LYS A 136 12.10 10.87 2.63
C LYS A 136 12.82 10.39 3.90
N TYR A 137 12.99 9.08 4.01
CA TYR A 137 13.74 8.44 5.08
C TYR A 137 14.91 7.67 4.51
N PHE A 138 16.08 7.78 5.16
CA PHE A 138 17.32 7.15 4.73
C PHE A 138 17.76 6.08 5.72
N PHE A 139 18.40 5.04 5.21
CA PHE A 139 19.15 4.10 6.03
C PHE A 139 20.64 4.43 5.95
N LEU A 140 21.26 4.75 7.09
CA LEU A 140 22.71 5.03 7.15
C LEU A 140 23.56 3.75 7.08
N SER A 141 22.96 2.59 7.29
CA SER A 141 23.64 1.30 7.27
C SER A 141 22.68 0.18 6.84
N ASP A 142 23.21 -1.01 6.58
CA ASP A 142 22.43 -2.20 6.18
C ASP A 142 21.56 -2.76 7.34
N SER A 143 21.62 -2.13 8.51
CA SER A 143 20.78 -2.41 9.67
C SER A 143 19.51 -1.56 9.69
N LYS A 144 18.37 -2.21 10.00
CA LYS A 144 17.07 -1.54 10.20
C LYS A 144 17.06 -0.45 11.30
N GLU A 145 18.04 -0.46 12.20
CA GLU A 145 18.11 0.41 13.39
C GLU A 145 18.75 1.77 13.12
N ASN A 146 19.22 2.01 11.90
CA ASN A 146 19.84 3.28 11.51
C ASN A 146 18.96 4.05 10.52
N LEU A 147 17.67 4.15 10.85
CA LEU A 147 16.71 4.93 10.08
C LEU A 147 16.75 6.38 10.54
N THR A 148 16.99 7.31 9.62
CA THR A 148 16.95 8.74 9.91
C THR A 148 16.01 9.47 8.96
N PRO A 149 15.18 10.39 9.46
CA PRO A 149 14.41 11.26 8.58
C PRO A 149 15.36 12.23 7.89
N ILE A 150 14.90 12.82 6.80
CA ILE A 150 15.64 13.91 6.17
C ILE A 150 15.82 15.06 7.18
N GLN A 151 17.08 15.43 7.43
CA GLN A 151 17.42 16.51 8.34
C GLN A 151 17.60 17.81 7.58
N PHE A 152 16.82 18.82 7.96
CA PHE A 152 16.94 20.18 7.47
C PHE A 152 17.86 21.00 8.40
N PRO A 153 18.66 21.91 7.84
CA PRO A 153 19.52 22.80 8.62
C PRO A 153 18.69 23.92 9.28
N THR A 154 17.98 23.60 10.36
CA THR A 154 17.18 24.59 11.13
C THR A 154 17.87 25.07 12.41
N ASN A 155 18.97 24.41 12.80
CA ASN A 155 19.63 24.62 14.09
C ASN A 155 21.08 25.11 13.94
N TRP A 156 21.41 25.79 12.83
CA TRP A 156 22.72 26.40 12.68
C TRP A 156 22.88 27.60 13.61
N LYS A 157 24.14 27.98 13.89
CA LYS A 157 24.40 29.20 14.64
C LYS A 157 24.01 30.41 13.79
N ILE A 158 23.55 31.48 14.44
CA ILE A 158 23.16 32.72 13.74
C ILE A 158 24.28 33.24 12.82
N LEU A 159 25.54 33.13 13.26
CA LEU A 159 26.70 33.53 12.48
C LEU A 159 26.80 32.75 11.15
N GLU A 160 26.55 31.44 11.18
CA GLU A 160 26.58 30.57 10.00
C GLU A 160 25.48 30.94 9.00
N TYR A 161 24.29 31.32 9.48
CA TYR A 161 23.22 31.83 8.62
C TYR A 161 23.56 33.18 7.98
N LEU A 162 24.26 34.06 8.70
CA LEU A 162 24.66 35.39 8.19
C LEU A 162 25.79 35.30 7.15
N GLU A 163 26.71 34.35 7.34
CA GLU A 163 27.84 34.13 6.43
C GLU A 163 27.48 33.28 5.20
N TRP A 164 26.27 32.71 5.17
CA TRP A 164 25.81 31.84 4.10
C TRP A 164 25.60 32.60 2.79
N LYS A 165 26.27 32.15 1.71
CA LYS A 165 26.22 32.78 0.38
C LYS A 165 25.37 32.03 -0.65
N GLY A 166 24.70 30.96 -0.24
CA GLY A 166 24.00 30.05 -1.16
C GLY A 166 24.83 28.83 -1.53
N HIS A 167 24.20 27.90 -2.25
CA HIS A 167 24.84 26.69 -2.74
C HIS A 167 25.64 26.95 -4.02
N ASN A 168 26.82 26.35 -4.10
CA ASN A 168 27.59 26.25 -5.35
C ASN A 168 26.99 25.19 -6.27
N ASP A 169 27.32 25.19 -7.58
CA ASP A 169 26.75 24.23 -8.56
C ASP A 169 26.86 22.75 -8.13
N ALA A 170 28.01 22.33 -7.59
CA ALA A 170 28.20 20.96 -7.08
C ALA A 170 27.38 20.67 -5.81
N GLU A 171 27.15 21.68 -4.97
CA GLU A 171 26.32 21.55 -3.77
C GLU A 171 24.83 21.55 -4.11
N ILE A 172 24.43 22.19 -5.22
CA ILE A 172 23.07 22.13 -5.76
C ILE A 172 22.75 20.70 -6.15
N GLU A 173 23.64 20.00 -6.85
CA GLU A 173 23.44 18.58 -7.20
C GLU A 173 23.28 17.70 -5.95
N ALA A 174 24.13 17.92 -4.93
CA ALA A 174 24.02 17.21 -3.66
C ALA A 174 22.72 17.53 -2.91
N ALA A 175 22.29 18.79 -2.93
CA ALA A 175 21.06 19.24 -2.32
C ALA A 175 19.83 18.67 -3.04
N LEU A 176 19.86 18.57 -4.38
CA LEU A 176 18.81 17.95 -5.18
C LEU A 176 18.70 16.45 -4.90
N GLU A 177 19.82 15.73 -4.81
CA GLU A 177 19.83 14.29 -4.45
C GLU A 177 19.24 14.06 -3.05
N LYS A 178 19.58 14.96 -2.11
CA LYS A 178 19.15 14.86 -0.71
C LYS A 178 17.68 15.28 -0.52
N TYR A 179 17.32 16.50 -0.91
CA TYR A 179 16.05 17.14 -0.60
C TYR A 179 14.97 16.99 -1.68
N ASP A 180 15.35 16.52 -2.88
CA ASP A 180 14.46 16.50 -4.04
C ASP A 180 14.02 17.92 -4.46
N THR A 181 13.21 17.99 -5.50
CA THR A 181 12.65 19.25 -6.00
C THR A 181 11.55 19.77 -5.08
N ASN A 182 11.51 21.09 -4.88
CA ASN A 182 10.44 21.75 -4.14
C ASN A 182 9.17 21.85 -5.00
N HIS A 183 8.45 20.73 -5.13
CA HIS A 183 7.18 20.68 -5.85
C HIS A 183 6.13 19.90 -5.06
N LEU A 184 5.02 20.56 -4.72
CA LEU A 184 3.89 19.92 -4.05
C LEU A 184 3.07 19.12 -5.06
N HIS A 185 3.39 17.83 -5.23
CA HIS A 185 2.63 16.95 -6.12
C HIS A 185 1.46 16.26 -5.37
N LEU A 186 0.25 16.84 -5.44
CA LEU A 186 -0.97 16.19 -4.94
C LEU A 186 -1.61 15.33 -6.05
N THR A 187 -1.33 14.02 -6.05
CA THR A 187 -2.04 13.06 -6.92
C THR A 187 -3.49 12.94 -6.48
N VAL A 188 -4.42 13.37 -7.33
CA VAL A 188 -5.85 13.07 -7.13
C VAL A 188 -6.06 11.62 -7.54
N PRO A 189 -6.63 10.78 -6.66
CA PRO A 189 -6.85 9.38 -6.98
C PRO A 189 -7.85 9.26 -8.14
N THR A 190 -7.68 8.23 -8.96
CA THR A 190 -8.52 7.98 -10.13
C THR A 190 -9.87 7.39 -9.72
N PHE A 191 -10.92 7.57 -10.54
CA PHE A 191 -12.24 6.99 -10.26
C PHE A 191 -12.17 5.50 -9.89
N ALA A 192 -11.36 4.72 -10.62
CA ALA A 192 -11.20 3.28 -10.38
C ALA A 192 -10.55 2.97 -9.01
N GLU A 193 -9.60 3.79 -8.56
CA GLU A 193 -8.97 3.62 -7.25
C GLU A 193 -9.97 3.89 -6.12
N LEU A 194 -10.69 5.02 -6.15
CA LEU A 194 -11.72 5.31 -5.14
C LEU A 194 -12.85 4.28 -5.16
N PHE A 195 -13.30 3.90 -6.36
CA PHE A 195 -14.36 2.91 -6.50
C PHE A 195 -13.92 1.55 -5.96
N LYS A 196 -12.66 1.16 -6.18
CA LYS A 196 -12.10 -0.07 -5.59
C LYS A 196 -12.02 0.01 -4.07
N GLU A 197 -11.59 1.14 -3.49
CA GLU A 197 -11.58 1.33 -2.04
C GLU A 197 -12.98 1.20 -1.43
N ARG A 198 -13.99 1.77 -2.08
CA ARG A 198 -15.40 1.63 -1.66
C ARG A 198 -15.95 0.22 -1.87
N ALA A 199 -15.73 -0.37 -3.04
CA ALA A 199 -16.24 -1.70 -3.39
C ALA A 199 -15.61 -2.84 -2.58
N THR A 200 -14.42 -2.62 -2.03
CA THR A 200 -13.77 -3.57 -1.12
C THR A 200 -14.17 -3.37 0.35
N ALA A 201 -15.04 -2.39 0.65
CA ALA A 201 -15.58 -2.22 1.99
C ALA A 201 -16.34 -3.48 2.40
N PRO A 202 -16.16 -3.99 3.65
CA PRO A 202 -16.81 -5.21 4.10
C PRO A 202 -18.33 -5.20 3.92
N PHE A 203 -18.96 -4.03 4.12
CA PHE A 203 -20.40 -3.85 3.94
C PHE A 203 -20.83 -4.07 2.48
N PHE A 204 -20.17 -3.40 1.52
CA PHE A 204 -20.51 -3.52 0.11
C PHE A 204 -20.31 -4.95 -0.41
N VAL A 205 -19.20 -5.58 -0.03
CA VAL A 205 -18.90 -6.98 -0.39
C VAL A 205 -19.98 -7.92 0.12
N PHE A 206 -20.42 -7.72 1.36
CA PHE A 206 -21.50 -8.51 1.95
C PHE A 206 -22.84 -8.30 1.24
N GLN A 207 -23.18 -7.05 0.89
CA GLN A 207 -24.39 -6.74 0.13
C GLN A 207 -24.41 -7.44 -1.24
N VAL A 208 -23.30 -7.37 -1.98
CA VAL A 208 -23.16 -8.04 -3.27
C VAL A 208 -23.26 -9.55 -3.11
N PHE A 209 -22.61 -10.13 -2.09
CA PHE A 209 -22.70 -11.56 -1.80
C PHE A 209 -24.15 -12.00 -1.49
N CYS A 210 -24.87 -11.27 -0.65
CA CYS A 210 -26.26 -11.55 -0.33
C CYS A 210 -27.18 -11.46 -1.56
N ALA A 211 -26.96 -10.48 -2.44
CA ALA A 211 -27.71 -10.37 -3.68
C ALA A 211 -27.39 -11.51 -4.66
N PHE A 212 -26.15 -12.01 -4.70
CA PHE A 212 -25.80 -13.21 -5.46
C PHE A 212 -26.48 -14.47 -4.91
N LEU A 213 -26.53 -14.63 -3.58
CA LEU A 213 -27.27 -15.75 -2.96
C LEU A 213 -28.76 -15.68 -3.28
N TRP A 214 -29.35 -14.48 -3.33
CA TRP A 214 -30.74 -14.31 -3.73
C TRP A 214 -30.97 -14.65 -5.21
N CYS A 215 -29.98 -14.41 -6.06
CA CYS A 215 -30.01 -14.77 -7.48
C CYS A 215 -29.93 -16.28 -7.75
N LEU A 216 -29.48 -17.09 -6.78
CA LEU A 216 -29.45 -18.55 -6.91
C LEU A 216 -30.84 -19.20 -6.74
N ASP A 217 -31.86 -18.42 -6.37
CA ASP A 217 -33.26 -18.85 -6.37
C ASP A 217 -33.93 -18.60 -7.75
N GLN A 218 -35.16 -19.08 -7.96
CA GLN A 218 -35.85 -19.06 -9.27
C GLN A 218 -36.07 -17.65 -9.86
N TYR A 219 -36.02 -16.59 -9.04
CA TYR A 219 -36.32 -15.22 -9.45
C TYR A 219 -35.06 -14.36 -9.57
N TRP A 220 -34.29 -14.54 -10.64
CA TRP A 220 -33.02 -13.83 -10.88
C TRP A 220 -33.17 -12.35 -11.29
N LEU A 221 -34.33 -11.93 -11.82
CA LEU A 221 -34.52 -10.58 -12.36
C LEU A 221 -34.49 -9.49 -11.27
N TYR A 222 -35.17 -9.72 -10.14
CA TYR A 222 -35.21 -8.79 -9.02
C TYR A 222 -33.81 -8.52 -8.41
N PRO A 223 -33.02 -9.53 -8.00
CA PRO A 223 -31.68 -9.30 -7.45
C PRO A 223 -30.72 -8.68 -8.47
N MET A 224 -30.85 -8.97 -9.76
CA MET A 224 -30.05 -8.31 -10.81
C MET A 224 -30.34 -6.80 -10.93
N LEU A 225 -31.61 -6.42 -10.85
CA LEU A 225 -31.99 -4.99 -10.82
C LEU A 225 -31.44 -4.30 -9.56
N THR A 226 -31.55 -4.96 -8.41
CA THR A 226 -31.00 -4.44 -7.14
C THR A 226 -29.48 -4.29 -7.20
N LEU A 227 -28.75 -5.25 -7.75
CA LEU A 227 -27.30 -5.16 -7.97
C LEU A 227 -26.93 -3.98 -8.86
N THR A 228 -27.69 -3.77 -9.94
CA THR A 228 -27.47 -2.63 -10.85
C THR A 228 -27.67 -1.30 -10.12
N MET A 229 -28.76 -1.16 -9.35
CA MET A 229 -29.02 0.04 -8.56
C MET A 229 -27.93 0.29 -7.51
N LEU A 230 -27.46 -0.75 -6.83
CA LEU A 230 -26.36 -0.66 -5.87
C LEU A 230 -25.08 -0.16 -6.53
N GLY A 231 -24.72 -0.68 -7.71
CA GLY A 231 -23.54 -0.24 -8.47
C GLY A 231 -23.64 1.21 -8.94
N LEU A 232 -24.80 1.62 -9.45
CA LEU A 232 -25.05 3.01 -9.88
C LEU A 232 -24.98 4.00 -8.72
N PHE A 233 -25.50 3.61 -7.55
CA PHE A 233 -25.46 4.43 -6.35
C PHE A 233 -24.02 4.68 -5.88
N GLU A 234 -23.20 3.63 -5.74
CA GLU A 234 -21.79 3.78 -5.35
C GLU A 234 -20.99 4.56 -6.40
N ALA A 235 -21.23 4.32 -7.69
CA ALA A 235 -20.58 5.08 -8.76
C ALA A 235 -20.89 6.58 -8.65
N SER A 236 -22.15 6.94 -8.38
CA SER A 236 -22.58 8.33 -8.19
C SER A 236 -21.90 8.97 -6.97
N LEU A 237 -21.77 8.24 -5.86
CA LEU A 237 -21.05 8.71 -4.67
C LEU A 237 -19.56 8.95 -4.95
N VAL A 238 -18.91 8.03 -5.66
CA VAL A 238 -17.48 8.18 -6.03
C VAL A 238 -17.28 9.37 -6.97
N GLN A 239 -18.18 9.60 -7.92
CA GLN A 239 -18.13 10.77 -8.79
C GLN A 239 -18.23 12.08 -7.98
N GLN A 240 -19.14 12.14 -7.01
CA GLN A 240 -19.27 13.29 -6.13
C GLN A 240 -18.00 13.53 -5.30
N GLN A 241 -17.43 12.45 -4.73
CA GLN A 241 -16.19 12.52 -3.97
C GLN A 241 -15.01 12.99 -4.82
N LEU A 242 -14.89 12.50 -6.06
CA LEU A 242 -13.84 12.90 -6.99
C LEU A 242 -13.94 14.37 -7.36
N LYS A 243 -15.15 14.88 -7.61
CA LYS A 243 -15.38 16.29 -7.90
C LYS A 243 -14.89 17.17 -6.75
N ASN A 244 -15.26 16.84 -5.51
CA ASN A 244 -14.83 17.59 -4.33
C ASN A 244 -13.30 17.60 -4.17
N LEU A 245 -12.64 16.45 -4.35
CA LEU A 245 -11.17 16.38 -4.30
C LEU A 245 -10.49 17.21 -5.40
N SER A 246 -11.07 17.23 -6.60
CA SER A 246 -10.54 18.01 -7.73
C SER A 246 -10.62 19.51 -7.47
N GLU A 247 -11.70 19.97 -6.83
CA GLU A 247 -11.91 21.37 -6.45
C GLU A 247 -10.90 21.79 -5.37
N VAL A 248 -10.71 20.97 -4.33
CA VAL A 248 -9.70 21.23 -3.29
C VAL A 248 -8.29 21.35 -3.88
N ARG A 249 -7.93 20.48 -4.83
CA ARG A 249 -6.63 20.59 -5.52
C ARG A 249 -6.51 21.89 -6.32
N SER A 250 -7.58 22.33 -6.98
CA SER A 250 -7.53 23.55 -7.81
C SER A 250 -7.25 24.83 -7.01
N MET A 251 -7.45 24.77 -5.69
CA MET A 251 -7.10 25.84 -4.73
C MET A 251 -5.61 25.84 -4.33
N GLY A 252 -4.79 24.92 -4.83
CA GLY A 252 -3.35 24.88 -4.56
C GLY A 252 -2.59 26.06 -5.18
N SER A 253 -1.51 26.48 -4.51
CA SER A 253 -0.65 27.56 -5.00
C SER A 253 0.09 27.15 -6.28
N LYS A 254 0.15 28.08 -7.24
CA LYS A 254 0.93 27.91 -8.48
C LYS A 254 2.33 28.50 -8.29
N PRO A 255 3.37 27.93 -8.92
CA PRO A 255 4.70 28.53 -8.95
C PRO A 255 4.63 29.96 -9.51
N TYR A 256 5.30 30.90 -8.87
CA TYR A 256 5.47 32.26 -9.35
C TYR A 256 6.96 32.58 -9.37
N GLY A 257 7.38 33.41 -10.33
CA GLY A 257 8.77 33.87 -10.40
C GLY A 257 9.07 34.75 -9.19
N ILE A 258 10.14 34.43 -8.46
CA ILE A 258 10.71 35.29 -7.44
C ILE A 258 11.71 36.19 -8.17
N MET A 259 11.65 37.51 -7.97
CA MET A 259 12.61 38.43 -8.60
C MET A 259 14.01 38.14 -8.05
N GLU A 260 14.98 37.93 -8.94
CA GLU A 260 16.40 37.93 -8.60
C GLU A 260 16.77 39.36 -8.19
N GLY A 261 17.05 39.56 -6.91
CA GLY A 261 17.48 40.84 -6.32
C GLY A 261 18.98 40.87 -6.10
#